data_AF-A0A0V0G2Y1-F1
#
_entry.id   AF-A0A0V0G2Y1-F1
#
_cell.length_a   1.000
_cell.length_b   1.000
_cell.length_c   1.000
_cell.angle_alpha   90.00
_cell.angle_beta   90.00
_cell.angle_gamma   90.00
#
_symmetry.space_group_name_H-M   'P 1'
#
loop_
_entity.id
_entity.type
_entity.pdbx_description
1 polymer ?
#
loop_
_entity_poly.entity_id
_entity_poly.type
_entity_poly.pdbx_seq_one_letter_code
_entity_poly.pdbx_strand_id
1 'polypeptide(L)'
;MPGIMEDHEREENLELPRFQTPVIQDNPHGWGPCDMPEQFKDMPYQPFSKGDRLGKISDWTGATFQDKKYTSKYQSQFGAGSQYAYYHEEDESSFHLVDTTRVQKPPYQRGRFRQNQRNLRGRGGQRAGDRKNQVNAKKYGKQQGLRNQKNQAPIKNRDASVTVRPDWVTIEEMDFPRLSKLSLPNVKEAEDIVCCGSLEYYDKIYDRVNVKNEKPLQRIDRIFHTVTTTDDPIIRKLSKNEGNVYATDAILATLMCCTRSNYSWDIVIEKIGDKLFFDKRDNTEFDLLTVNETSVEPPCDDSTSLNSPRNLALEATFINHNFSQQVLKTGEARFKFDESNPFITSPEEGEEASVAYRYRKWDLDNGVVLVARCEHDAVLNTPSGDLQFLTIKALNEWDSKLSGGVEWRQKLDIQRGAVLANELRNNACKLAKWTVQAILAGSDQIKFGYVSRVHVRDSSKHVILGTQQYKPAEFATQIKLNMDNAWGILRCIIDICMKQRDGKYLIMKDPNKPLIRLYDIPDNTFESENEDAEEEEGGLYLM
;
A
#
# COMPACT_ATOMS: atom_id res chain seq x y z
N MET A 1 -18.76 85.90 7.02
CA MET A 1 -20.09 85.67 6.45
C MET A 1 -19.93 85.31 4.99
N PRO A 2 -20.53 84.22 4.50
CA PRO A 2 -20.38 82.82 4.94
C PRO A 2 -19.85 81.96 3.76
N GLY A 3 -19.03 80.93 3.97
CA GLY A 3 -19.46 79.54 4.25
C GLY A 3 -19.27 78.69 2.97
N ILE A 4 -18.92 77.40 2.93
CA ILE A 4 -18.97 76.28 3.87
C ILE A 4 -18.07 75.15 3.30
N MET A 5 -17.61 74.28 4.19
CA MET A 5 -16.90 73.01 3.98
C MET A 5 -17.70 71.96 3.19
N GLU A 6 -16.97 70.97 2.69
CA GLU A 6 -17.36 69.55 2.47
C GLU A 6 -18.50 69.23 1.49
N ASP A 7 -18.18 68.39 0.50
CA ASP A 7 -18.92 67.14 0.29
C ASP A 7 -18.02 66.14 -0.46
N HIS A 8 -17.62 65.11 0.28
CA HIS A 8 -17.23 63.82 -0.28
C HIS A 8 -18.50 63.12 -0.80
N GLU A 9 -18.28 62.28 -1.81
CA GLU A 9 -19.10 61.14 -2.24
C GLU A 9 -19.93 61.27 -3.53
N ARG A 10 -19.70 60.26 -4.38
CA ARG A 10 -20.52 59.72 -5.49
C ARG A 10 -20.32 60.34 -6.87
N GLU A 11 -19.20 59.97 -7.51
CA GLU A 11 -19.28 59.60 -8.92
C GLU A 11 -19.09 58.08 -9.02
N GLU A 12 -20.15 57.42 -9.46
CA GLU A 12 -20.21 55.99 -9.77
C GLU A 12 -19.12 55.63 -10.78
N ASN A 13 -18.39 54.54 -10.50
CA ASN A 13 -17.56 53.84 -11.49
C ASN A 13 -18.45 53.30 -12.63
N LEU A 14 -18.80 54.15 -13.59
CA LEU A 14 -19.25 53.74 -14.91
C LEU A 14 -18.00 53.58 -15.77
N GLU A 15 -17.43 52.37 -15.79
CA GLU A 15 -16.46 51.99 -16.82
C GLU A 15 -17.14 52.12 -18.19
N LEU A 16 -16.86 53.21 -18.90
CA LEU A 16 -17.25 53.34 -20.30
C LEU A 16 -16.53 52.24 -21.10
N PRO A 17 -17.22 51.53 -22.01
CA PRO A 17 -16.59 50.47 -22.79
C PRO A 17 -15.43 51.03 -23.61
N ARG A 18 -14.23 50.48 -23.39
CA ARG A 18 -12.99 50.92 -24.04
C ARG A 18 -12.80 50.18 -25.37
N PHE A 19 -12.82 50.91 -26.47
CA PHE A 19 -12.45 50.38 -27.79
C PHE A 19 -10.98 50.68 -28.09
N GLN A 20 -10.17 49.64 -28.20
CA GLN A 20 -8.78 49.75 -28.66
C GLN A 20 -8.74 49.49 -30.17
N THR A 21 -8.09 50.38 -30.92
CA THR A 21 -7.96 50.23 -32.37
C THR A 21 -7.17 48.96 -32.69
N PRO A 22 -7.71 48.03 -33.50
CA PRO A 22 -6.98 46.83 -33.88
C PRO A 22 -5.76 47.19 -34.72
N VAL A 23 -4.65 46.51 -34.47
CA VAL A 23 -3.42 46.67 -35.26
C VAL A 23 -3.60 45.91 -36.58
N ILE A 24 -3.44 46.60 -37.70
CA ILE A 24 -3.54 46.02 -39.06
C ILE A 24 -2.19 46.21 -39.75
N GLN A 25 -1.77 45.20 -40.50
CA GLN A 25 -0.55 45.25 -41.31
C GLN A 25 -0.71 46.18 -42.50
N ASP A 26 0.29 47.02 -42.79
CA ASP A 26 0.32 47.89 -43.97
C ASP A 26 1.15 47.22 -45.09
N ASN A 27 0.52 46.99 -46.25
CA ASN A 27 1.16 46.37 -47.41
C ASN A 27 1.08 47.32 -48.63
N PRO A 28 2.12 48.14 -48.88
CA PRO A 28 2.13 49.12 -49.98
C PRO A 28 2.11 48.52 -51.39
N HIS A 29 2.41 47.23 -51.54
CA HIS A 29 2.67 46.58 -52.83
C HIS A 29 1.68 45.44 -53.16
N GLY A 30 0.67 45.20 -52.33
CA GLY A 30 -0.34 44.18 -52.58
C GLY A 30 -1.41 44.11 -51.51
N TRP A 31 -2.36 43.18 -51.69
CA TRP A 31 -3.52 43.00 -50.81
C TRP A 31 -3.42 41.75 -49.90
N GLY A 32 -2.21 41.29 -49.62
CA GLY A 32 -1.95 40.06 -48.85
C GLY A 32 -1.09 40.27 -47.60
N PRO A 33 -0.78 39.21 -46.83
CA PRO A 33 0.10 39.29 -45.67
C PRO A 33 1.50 39.79 -46.11
N CYS A 34 2.02 40.79 -45.41
CA CYS A 34 3.34 41.37 -45.70
C CYS A 34 4.43 40.88 -44.74
N ASP A 35 4.06 40.34 -43.58
CA ASP A 35 4.98 39.76 -42.60
C ASP A 35 4.40 38.50 -41.95
N MET A 36 5.28 37.64 -41.46
CA MET A 36 4.92 36.45 -40.69
C MET A 36 4.39 36.88 -39.31
N PRO A 37 3.32 36.24 -38.79
CA PRO A 37 2.83 36.55 -37.45
C PRO A 37 3.94 36.41 -36.40
N GLU A 38 4.09 37.42 -35.53
CA GLU A 38 5.14 37.46 -34.49
C GLU A 38 5.15 36.19 -33.63
N GLN A 39 3.97 35.66 -33.32
CA GLN A 39 3.76 34.43 -32.54
C GLN A 39 4.51 33.18 -33.06
N PHE A 40 4.88 33.12 -34.34
CA PHE A 40 5.56 31.96 -34.94
C PHE A 40 6.93 32.28 -35.54
N LYS A 41 7.41 33.52 -35.41
CA LYS A 41 8.66 33.98 -36.05
C LYS A 41 9.90 33.28 -35.51
N ASP A 42 9.92 32.99 -34.21
CA ASP A 42 11.08 32.41 -33.51
C ASP A 42 10.94 30.90 -33.26
N MET A 43 10.00 30.23 -33.97
CA MET A 43 9.69 28.82 -33.78
C MET A 43 9.70 28.07 -35.12
N PRO A 44 10.44 26.95 -35.26
CA PRO A 44 10.34 26.09 -36.43
C PRO A 44 8.89 25.64 -36.70
N TYR A 45 8.34 26.01 -37.85
CA TYR A 45 6.96 25.65 -38.17
C TYR A 45 6.83 24.14 -38.39
N GLN A 46 5.95 23.49 -37.62
CA GLN A 46 5.52 22.12 -37.85
C GLN A 46 3.99 22.02 -37.73
N PRO A 47 3.26 21.55 -38.76
CA PRO A 47 1.82 21.38 -38.70
C PRO A 47 1.44 20.29 -37.68
N PHE A 48 0.34 20.48 -36.98
CA PHE A 48 -0.22 19.50 -36.06
C PHE A 48 -1.74 19.63 -35.96
N SER A 49 -2.40 18.60 -35.42
CA SER A 49 -3.84 18.59 -35.13
C SER A 49 -4.05 18.40 -33.63
N LYS A 50 -4.81 19.31 -32.99
CA LYS A 50 -5.15 19.21 -31.55
C LYS A 50 -6.07 18.05 -31.22
N GLY A 51 -6.76 17.48 -32.22
CA GLY A 51 -7.64 16.33 -32.06
C GLY A 51 -6.93 14.98 -32.15
N ASP A 52 -5.62 14.98 -32.41
CA ASP A 52 -4.86 13.75 -32.53
C ASP A 52 -4.70 13.08 -31.16
N ARG A 53 -4.77 11.75 -31.16
CA ARG A 53 -4.67 10.97 -29.93
C ARG A 53 -3.25 11.07 -29.36
N LEU A 54 -3.15 11.48 -28.09
CA LEU A 54 -1.90 11.54 -27.33
C LEU A 54 -1.67 10.25 -26.53
N GLY A 55 -0.43 10.04 -26.04
CA GLY A 55 -0.08 8.93 -25.14
C GLY A 55 0.66 7.76 -25.78
N LYS A 56 1.39 7.96 -26.88
CA LYS A 56 2.27 6.95 -27.45
C LYS A 56 3.54 6.79 -26.59
N ILE A 57 3.83 5.56 -26.17
CA ILE A 57 5.03 5.22 -25.39
C ILE A 57 6.24 5.08 -26.32
N SER A 58 7.43 5.48 -25.87
CA SER A 58 8.71 5.14 -26.52
C SER A 58 9.35 3.98 -25.77
N ASP A 59 9.69 2.90 -26.48
CA ASP A 59 10.28 1.69 -25.90
C ASP A 59 11.54 1.30 -26.70
N TRP A 60 12.71 1.50 -26.10
CA TRP A 60 14.01 1.16 -26.69
C TRP A 60 14.27 -0.36 -26.73
N THR A 61 13.49 -1.17 -26.00
CA THR A 61 13.57 -2.64 -26.03
C THR A 61 12.71 -3.27 -27.13
N GLY A 62 11.77 -2.51 -27.70
CA GLY A 62 10.87 -2.94 -28.77
C GLY A 62 9.81 -3.98 -28.37
N ALA A 63 9.64 -4.25 -27.07
CA ALA A 63 8.74 -5.28 -26.57
C ALA A 63 7.26 -4.85 -26.50
N THR A 64 7.01 -3.53 -26.39
CA THR A 64 5.69 -2.95 -26.10
C THR A 64 4.72 -2.99 -27.30
N PHE A 65 5.23 -3.05 -28.54
CA PHE A 65 4.41 -2.89 -29.77
C PHE A 65 4.32 -4.15 -30.63
N GLN A 66 4.07 -5.33 -30.03
CA GLN A 66 3.88 -6.57 -30.82
C GLN A 66 2.64 -6.54 -31.72
N ASP A 67 1.61 -5.78 -31.34
CA ASP A 67 0.41 -5.57 -32.16
C ASP A 67 0.45 -4.20 -32.87
N LYS A 68 0.71 -4.23 -34.18
CA LYS A 68 0.83 -3.04 -35.04
C LYS A 68 -0.43 -2.14 -35.05
N LYS A 69 -1.58 -2.66 -34.60
CA LYS A 69 -2.85 -1.91 -34.54
C LYS A 69 -2.83 -0.73 -33.57
N TYR A 70 -1.98 -0.76 -32.54
CA TYR A 70 -1.89 0.35 -31.57
C TYR A 70 -1.03 1.50 -32.11
N THR A 71 0.04 1.21 -32.83
CA THR A 71 0.94 2.23 -33.40
C THR A 71 0.23 3.11 -34.43
N SER A 72 -0.68 2.53 -35.23
CA SER A 72 -1.46 3.28 -36.23
C SER A 72 -2.46 4.28 -35.64
N LYS A 73 -2.84 4.15 -34.36
CA LYS A 73 -3.79 5.07 -33.70
C LYS A 73 -3.18 6.40 -33.29
N TYR A 74 -1.86 6.48 -33.24
CA TYR A 74 -1.08 7.67 -32.85
C TYR A 74 -0.37 8.31 -34.05
N GLN A 75 -0.69 7.85 -35.26
CA GLN A 75 -0.16 8.46 -36.47
C GLN A 75 -1.00 9.70 -36.78
N SER A 76 -0.36 10.87 -36.81
CA SER A 76 -1.00 12.10 -37.26
C SER A 76 -1.55 11.91 -38.67
N GLN A 77 -2.82 12.29 -38.86
CA GLN A 77 -3.46 12.27 -40.18
C GLN A 77 -3.12 13.51 -41.01
N PHE A 78 -2.65 14.58 -40.36
CA PHE A 78 -2.39 15.86 -41.01
C PHE A 78 -1.01 16.39 -40.61
N GLY A 79 -0.07 16.36 -41.57
CA GLY A 79 1.27 16.93 -41.39
C GLY A 79 2.26 15.98 -40.71
N ALA A 80 3.01 15.24 -41.53
CA ALA A 80 4.21 14.54 -41.07
C ALA A 80 5.40 15.49 -41.17
N GLY A 81 5.85 16.05 -40.03
CA GLY A 81 7.04 16.89 -39.95
C GLY A 81 8.09 16.28 -39.03
N SER A 82 9.36 16.49 -39.38
CA SER A 82 10.53 16.04 -38.58
C SER A 82 11.39 17.21 -38.12
N GLN A 83 10.85 18.44 -38.06
CA GLN A 83 11.62 19.62 -37.66
C GLN A 83 12.06 19.54 -36.19
N TYR A 84 11.29 18.83 -35.36
CA TYR A 84 11.59 18.53 -33.97
C TYR A 84 11.99 17.06 -33.76
N ALA A 85 12.72 16.45 -34.70
CA ALA A 85 13.18 15.07 -34.59
C ALA A 85 14.69 14.99 -34.31
N TYR A 86 15.08 14.04 -33.47
CA TYR A 86 16.48 13.67 -33.24
C TYR A 86 16.77 12.35 -33.95
N TYR A 87 17.84 12.34 -34.77
CA TYR A 87 18.34 11.14 -35.43
C TYR A 87 19.67 10.75 -34.76
N HIS A 88 19.70 9.54 -34.18
CA HIS A 88 20.91 8.98 -33.59
C HIS A 88 21.68 8.23 -34.68
N GLU A 89 22.89 8.69 -35.03
CA GLU A 89 23.69 8.15 -36.15
C GLU A 89 24.66 7.02 -35.74
N GLU A 90 24.85 6.78 -34.43
CA GLU A 90 25.85 5.81 -33.93
C GLU A 90 25.23 4.44 -33.59
N ASP A 91 25.97 3.37 -33.90
CA ASP A 91 25.56 1.99 -33.61
C ASP A 91 25.98 1.60 -32.18
N GLU A 92 25.12 1.93 -31.20
CA GLU A 92 25.32 1.68 -29.76
C GLU A 92 25.57 0.19 -29.43
N SER A 93 25.22 -0.73 -30.32
CA SER A 93 25.44 -2.17 -30.14
C SER A 93 26.92 -2.57 -30.16
N SER A 94 27.79 -1.67 -30.62
CA SER A 94 29.24 -1.85 -30.68
C SER A 94 29.98 -1.51 -29.38
N PHE A 95 29.34 -0.81 -28.44
CA PHE A 95 29.96 -0.41 -27.19
C PHE A 95 29.74 -1.48 -26.10
N HIS A 96 30.80 -1.77 -25.35
CA HIS A 96 30.74 -2.66 -24.19
C HIS A 96 31.13 -1.89 -22.94
N LEU A 97 30.31 -2.00 -21.90
CA LEU A 97 30.59 -1.40 -20.61
C LEU A 97 31.77 -2.16 -19.95
N VAL A 98 32.89 -1.47 -19.76
CA VAL A 98 34.07 -2.04 -19.10
C VAL A 98 33.86 -1.99 -17.59
N ASP A 99 33.61 -3.15 -16.99
CA ASP A 99 33.52 -3.30 -15.55
C ASP A 99 34.92 -3.26 -14.91
N THR A 100 35.17 -2.26 -14.05
CA THR A 100 36.43 -2.13 -13.29
C THR A 100 36.34 -2.76 -11.90
N THR A 101 35.21 -3.39 -11.56
CA THR A 101 35.05 -4.06 -10.27
C THR A 101 35.86 -5.35 -10.21
N ARG A 102 36.69 -5.48 -9.17
CA ARG A 102 37.47 -6.71 -8.95
C ARG A 102 36.53 -7.85 -8.56
N VAL A 103 36.40 -8.84 -9.43
CA VAL A 103 35.68 -10.09 -9.16
C VAL A 103 36.22 -10.75 -7.88
N GLN A 104 35.45 -10.69 -6.80
CA GLN A 104 35.69 -11.45 -5.58
C GLN A 104 35.46 -12.94 -5.87
N LYS A 105 36.55 -13.72 -5.89
CA LYS A 105 36.45 -15.18 -5.98
C LYS A 105 36.05 -15.75 -4.62
N PRO A 106 35.05 -16.64 -4.53
CA PRO A 106 34.71 -17.33 -3.29
C PRO A 106 35.91 -18.12 -2.75
N PRO A 107 36.24 -18.04 -1.44
CA PRO A 107 37.24 -18.89 -0.83
C PRO A 107 36.65 -20.31 -0.67
N TYR A 108 37.47 -21.33 -0.88
CA TYR A 108 37.17 -22.77 -0.89
C TYR A 108 36.77 -23.37 -2.24
N GLN A 109 37.79 -23.74 -3.02
CA GLN A 109 37.99 -25.14 -3.43
C GLN A 109 39.45 -25.33 -3.92
N ARG A 110 40.36 -25.53 -2.96
CA ARG A 110 41.67 -26.11 -3.21
C ARG A 110 41.66 -27.56 -2.74
N GLY A 111 41.84 -28.48 -3.69
CA GLY A 111 42.45 -29.77 -3.43
C GLY A 111 41.52 -30.98 -3.43
N ARG A 112 41.43 -31.65 -4.59
CA ARG A 112 41.64 -33.11 -4.72
C ARG A 112 41.60 -33.50 -6.19
N PHE A 113 42.70 -33.24 -6.89
CA PHE A 113 43.09 -34.03 -8.06
C PHE A 113 44.56 -34.40 -7.89
N ARG A 114 44.81 -35.59 -7.35
CA ARG A 114 46.05 -36.33 -7.55
C ARG A 114 45.68 -37.72 -8.05
N GLN A 115 45.79 -37.84 -9.38
CA GLN A 115 46.38 -38.94 -10.13
C GLN A 115 46.80 -40.17 -9.30
N ASN A 116 46.23 -41.33 -9.64
CA ASN A 116 46.96 -42.58 -9.55
C ASN A 116 46.61 -43.49 -10.73
N GLN A 117 47.54 -43.57 -11.68
CA GLN A 117 47.65 -44.66 -12.63
C GLN A 117 48.16 -45.93 -11.92
N ARG A 118 47.89 -47.07 -12.56
CA ARG A 118 48.45 -48.42 -12.32
C ARG A 118 47.83 -49.24 -11.20
N ASN A 119 46.93 -50.16 -11.57
CA ASN A 119 47.20 -51.61 -11.62
C ASN A 119 45.87 -52.38 -11.68
N LEU A 120 45.60 -53.10 -12.77
CA LEU A 120 45.72 -54.57 -12.81
C LEU A 120 45.27 -55.12 -14.18
N ARG A 121 46.20 -55.81 -14.84
CA ARG A 121 45.97 -56.80 -15.89
C ARG A 121 45.11 -57.95 -15.35
N GLY A 122 44.26 -58.53 -16.20
CA GLY A 122 44.13 -59.98 -16.28
C GLY A 122 42.72 -60.57 -16.42
N ARG A 123 42.56 -61.43 -17.45
CA ARG A 123 41.46 -62.37 -17.77
C ARG A 123 40.18 -61.70 -18.32
N GLY A 124 39.67 -62.00 -19.52
CA GLY A 124 39.77 -63.17 -20.38
C GLY A 124 38.35 -63.65 -20.68
N GLY A 125 37.99 -63.85 -21.96
CA GLY A 125 36.78 -64.58 -22.34
C GLY A 125 35.90 -63.90 -23.38
N GLN A 126 35.98 -64.40 -24.62
CA GLN A 126 34.99 -64.24 -25.68
C GLN A 126 33.61 -64.72 -25.22
N ARG A 127 32.54 -64.02 -25.64
CA ARG A 127 31.31 -64.64 -26.12
C ARG A 127 30.51 -63.67 -26.98
N ALA A 128 30.32 -64.07 -28.23
CA ALA A 128 29.38 -63.50 -29.17
C ALA A 128 27.94 -63.72 -28.67
N GLY A 129 27.05 -62.76 -28.95
CA GLY A 129 25.64 -62.85 -28.62
C GLY A 129 24.92 -61.55 -28.93
N ASP A 130 24.41 -61.46 -30.16
CA ASP A 130 23.21 -60.74 -30.59
C ASP A 130 22.69 -59.55 -29.78
N ARG A 131 22.66 -58.37 -30.42
CA ARG A 131 21.52 -57.43 -30.34
C ARG A 131 21.66 -56.33 -31.39
N LYS A 132 20.96 -56.55 -32.51
CA LYS A 132 20.44 -55.48 -33.38
C LYS A 132 19.58 -54.51 -32.54
N ASN A 133 19.56 -53.26 -33.00
CA ASN A 133 18.72 -52.13 -32.57
C ASN A 133 19.13 -51.42 -31.27
N GLN A 134 19.91 -50.35 -31.41
CA GLN A 134 19.59 -49.01 -30.89
C GLN A 134 20.75 -48.04 -31.18
N VAL A 135 20.78 -47.51 -32.39
CA VAL A 135 21.55 -46.31 -32.73
C VAL A 135 20.55 -45.26 -33.19
N ASN A 136 19.76 -44.70 -32.26
CA ASN A 136 18.99 -43.46 -32.47
C ASN A 136 18.26 -42.97 -31.19
N ALA A 137 18.96 -42.82 -30.06
CA ALA A 137 18.32 -42.28 -28.84
C ALA A 137 19.24 -41.48 -27.89
N LYS A 138 20.30 -40.81 -28.39
CA LYS A 138 21.17 -39.98 -27.52
C LYS A 138 21.63 -38.66 -28.15
N LYS A 139 20.73 -37.94 -28.85
CA LYS A 139 21.02 -36.58 -29.34
C LYS A 139 19.92 -35.52 -29.12
N TYR A 140 18.92 -35.78 -28.27
CA TYR A 140 17.83 -34.84 -27.98
C TYR A 140 17.57 -34.60 -26.48
N GLY A 141 18.60 -34.63 -25.64
CA GLY A 141 18.44 -34.51 -24.17
C GLY A 141 19.20 -33.37 -23.49
N LYS A 142 19.86 -32.48 -24.22
CA LYS A 142 20.77 -31.47 -23.63
C LYS A 142 20.52 -30.03 -24.09
N GLN A 143 19.31 -29.73 -24.54
CA GLN A 143 18.94 -28.37 -24.98
C GLN A 143 17.59 -27.89 -24.40
N GLN A 144 17.16 -28.48 -23.27
CA GLN A 144 15.90 -28.14 -22.60
C GLN A 144 16.10 -27.64 -21.16
N GLY A 145 17.34 -27.26 -20.80
CA GLY A 145 17.67 -26.71 -19.47
C GLY A 145 18.04 -25.22 -19.46
N LEU A 146 18.14 -24.57 -20.63
CA LEU A 146 18.62 -23.18 -20.78
C LEU A 146 17.54 -22.23 -21.35
N ARG A 147 16.33 -22.72 -21.62
CA ARG A 147 15.22 -21.91 -22.12
C ARG A 147 14.31 -21.32 -21.04
N ASN A 148 14.40 -21.81 -19.80
CA ASN A 148 13.54 -21.33 -18.70
C ASN A 148 14.10 -20.12 -17.93
N GLN A 149 15.29 -19.62 -18.26
CA GLN A 149 15.85 -18.43 -17.61
C GLN A 149 15.53 -17.11 -18.35
N LYS A 150 14.97 -17.17 -19.57
CA LYS A 150 14.55 -15.99 -20.35
C LYS A 150 13.09 -15.58 -20.17
N ASN A 151 12.34 -16.33 -19.36
CA ASN A 151 10.94 -16.04 -19.02
C ASN A 151 10.77 -15.59 -17.56
N GLN A 152 11.78 -14.96 -16.95
CA GLN A 152 11.46 -14.10 -15.82
C GLN A 152 10.78 -12.87 -16.40
N ALA A 153 9.48 -12.70 -16.10
CA ALA A 153 8.79 -11.45 -16.39
C ALA A 153 9.65 -10.31 -15.82
N PRO A 154 9.89 -9.23 -16.59
CA PRO A 154 10.59 -8.08 -16.04
C PRO A 154 9.87 -7.66 -14.76
N ILE A 155 10.63 -7.47 -13.68
CA ILE A 155 10.11 -6.94 -12.42
C ILE A 155 9.49 -5.59 -12.78
N LYS A 156 8.16 -5.52 -12.89
CA LYS A 156 7.46 -4.24 -13.04
C LYS A 156 7.87 -3.40 -11.83
N ASN A 157 8.44 -2.21 -12.09
CA ASN A 157 8.74 -1.26 -11.03
C ASN A 157 7.43 -0.97 -10.29
N ARG A 158 7.49 -1.01 -8.96
CA ARG A 158 6.34 -0.65 -8.13
C ARG A 158 6.23 0.86 -8.05
N ASP A 159 4.99 1.33 -7.92
CA ASP A 159 4.69 2.74 -7.80
C ASP A 159 4.92 3.22 -6.36
N ALA A 160 5.43 4.44 -6.24
CA ALA A 160 5.57 5.11 -4.95
C ALA A 160 4.19 5.54 -4.43
N SER A 161 4.02 5.51 -3.11
CA SER A 161 2.81 6.00 -2.43
C SER A 161 2.64 7.52 -2.56
N VAL A 162 3.75 8.24 -2.73
CA VAL A 162 3.78 9.67 -3.01
C VAL A 162 4.96 10.02 -3.92
N THR A 163 4.76 11.01 -4.78
CA THR A 163 5.82 11.53 -5.65
C THR A 163 6.73 12.46 -4.85
N VAL A 164 7.98 12.05 -4.65
CA VAL A 164 9.00 12.86 -3.98
C VAL A 164 9.30 14.11 -4.81
N ARG A 165 9.13 15.29 -4.22
CA ARG A 165 9.40 16.56 -4.89
C ARG A 165 10.86 17.01 -4.69
N PRO A 166 11.43 17.86 -5.58
CA PRO A 166 12.84 18.28 -5.50
C PRO A 166 13.21 19.13 -4.28
N ASP A 167 12.21 19.76 -3.66
CA ASP A 167 12.33 20.60 -2.47
C ASP A 167 12.31 19.82 -1.15
N TRP A 168 12.04 18.51 -1.20
CA TRP A 168 12.07 17.64 -0.03
C TRP A 168 13.50 17.29 0.35
N VAL A 169 13.84 17.46 1.63
CA VAL A 169 15.20 17.19 2.14
C VAL A 169 15.23 15.85 2.85
N THR A 170 16.07 14.93 2.39
CA THR A 170 16.27 13.64 3.08
C THR A 170 17.02 13.85 4.40
N ILE A 171 16.38 13.48 5.51
CA ILE A 171 16.98 13.52 6.85
C ILE A 171 17.77 12.24 7.11
N GLU A 172 17.12 11.09 6.94
CA GLU A 172 17.73 9.80 7.24
C GLU A 172 17.19 8.69 6.32
N GLU A 173 18.08 7.76 5.95
CA GLU A 173 17.73 6.52 5.28
C GLU A 173 18.04 5.32 6.19
N MET A 174 17.05 4.45 6.37
CA MET A 174 17.15 3.25 7.22
C MET A 174 16.80 2.01 6.41
N ASP A 175 17.78 1.13 6.20
CA ASP A 175 17.57 -0.15 5.54
C ASP A 175 16.93 -1.19 6.49
N PHE A 176 16.23 -2.17 5.93
CA PHE A 176 15.57 -3.20 6.73
C PHE A 176 16.55 -4.01 7.60
N PRO A 177 17.77 -4.38 7.13
CA PRO A 177 18.74 -5.08 7.98
C PRO A 177 19.16 -4.31 9.24
N ARG A 178 19.25 -2.97 9.21
CA ARG A 178 19.47 -2.16 10.41
C ARG A 178 18.25 -2.18 11.32
N LEU A 179 17.05 -1.97 10.76
CA LEU A 179 15.80 -1.95 11.52
C LEU A 179 15.49 -3.28 12.22
N SER A 180 15.79 -4.42 11.58
CA SER A 180 15.59 -5.75 12.16
C SER A 180 16.49 -6.07 13.35
N LYS A 181 17.52 -5.25 13.62
CA LYS A 181 18.42 -5.41 14.77
C LYS A 181 18.06 -4.51 15.95
N LEU A 182 17.13 -3.58 15.76
CA LEU A 182 16.67 -2.71 16.83
C LEU A 182 15.90 -3.52 17.87
N SER A 183 15.96 -3.08 19.12
CA SER A 183 15.27 -3.72 20.23
C SER A 183 15.05 -2.71 21.35
N LEU A 184 13.83 -2.64 21.87
CA LEU A 184 13.48 -1.95 23.10
C LEU A 184 12.76 -2.96 24.01
N PRO A 185 13.50 -3.66 24.89
CA PRO A 185 12.90 -4.62 25.82
C PRO A 185 12.25 -3.90 27.01
N ASN A 186 11.42 -4.65 27.77
CA ASN A 186 10.81 -4.22 29.03
C ASN A 186 9.82 -3.04 28.92
N VAL A 187 9.23 -2.81 27.75
CA VAL A 187 8.08 -1.90 27.63
C VAL A 187 6.95 -2.43 28.51
N LYS A 188 6.46 -1.58 29.42
CA LYS A 188 5.39 -1.94 30.37
C LYS A 188 4.06 -2.12 29.65
N GLU A 189 3.12 -2.80 30.31
CA GLU A 189 1.74 -2.83 29.84
C GLU A 189 1.15 -1.41 29.82
N ALA A 190 0.24 -1.20 28.87
CA ALA A 190 -0.39 0.09 28.67
C ALA A 190 -1.34 0.44 29.82
N GLU A 191 -1.45 1.72 30.14
CA GLU A 191 -2.50 2.24 31.02
C GLU A 191 -3.64 2.82 30.18
N ASP A 192 -4.87 2.38 30.43
CA ASP A 192 -6.08 2.89 29.76
C ASP A 192 -6.43 4.27 30.32
N ILE A 193 -6.55 5.28 29.45
CA ILE A 193 -6.91 6.66 29.83
C ILE A 193 -8.39 6.90 29.59
N VAL A 194 -8.87 6.59 28.38
CA VAL A 194 -10.27 6.77 27.96
C VAL A 194 -10.69 5.56 27.15
N CYS A 195 -11.88 5.04 27.46
CA CYS A 195 -12.51 3.98 26.68
C CYS A 195 -13.87 4.47 26.21
N CYS A 196 -14.13 4.37 24.91
CA CYS A 196 -15.34 4.92 24.31
C CYS A 196 -15.89 4.03 23.19
N GLY A 197 -17.18 4.20 22.87
CA GLY A 197 -17.88 3.44 21.85
C GLY A 197 -18.68 2.27 22.40
N SER A 198 -19.15 1.40 21.49
CA SER A 198 -20.02 0.29 21.84
C SER A 198 -19.72 -0.95 21.00
N LEU A 199 -19.79 -2.12 21.63
CA LEU A 199 -19.44 -3.40 21.03
C LEU A 199 -20.63 -4.34 21.01
N GLU A 200 -20.89 -4.94 19.84
CA GLU A 200 -21.80 -6.07 19.72
C GLU A 200 -21.15 -7.36 20.21
N TYR A 201 -21.98 -8.30 20.62
CA TYR A 201 -21.52 -9.61 21.05
C TYR A 201 -21.23 -10.50 19.84
N TYR A 202 -20.12 -11.21 19.88
CA TYR A 202 -19.76 -12.18 18.86
C TYR A 202 -20.70 -13.39 18.87
N ASP A 203 -21.16 -13.81 17.69
CA ASP A 203 -22.02 -14.97 17.51
C ASP A 203 -21.19 -16.26 17.36
N LYS A 204 -21.14 -17.06 18.45
CA LYS A 204 -20.46 -18.37 18.49
C LYS A 204 -20.99 -19.38 17.46
N ILE A 205 -22.13 -19.13 16.81
CA ILE A 205 -22.60 -19.98 15.70
C ILE A 205 -21.58 -19.97 14.55
N TYR A 206 -20.86 -18.87 14.33
CA TYR A 206 -19.84 -18.77 13.27
C TYR A 206 -18.60 -19.64 13.53
N ASP A 207 -18.32 -20.02 14.77
CA ASP A 207 -17.25 -20.98 15.09
C ASP A 207 -17.55 -22.40 14.58
N ARG A 208 -18.82 -22.70 14.24
CA ARG A 208 -19.24 -23.99 13.66
C ARG A 208 -19.26 -24.00 12.13
N VAL A 209 -19.01 -22.87 11.48
CA VAL A 209 -18.91 -22.76 10.02
C VAL A 209 -17.66 -23.51 9.55
N ASN A 210 -17.80 -24.32 8.51
CA ASN A 210 -16.74 -25.11 7.90
C ASN A 210 -17.00 -25.24 6.40
N VAL A 211 -16.06 -25.82 5.64
CA VAL A 211 -16.16 -25.88 4.16
C VAL A 211 -17.37 -26.66 3.63
N LYS A 212 -17.99 -27.52 4.44
CA LYS A 212 -19.21 -28.27 4.08
C LYS A 212 -20.50 -27.54 4.46
N ASN A 213 -20.41 -26.60 5.38
CA ASN A 213 -21.51 -25.78 5.88
C ASN A 213 -21.10 -24.30 5.83
N GLU A 214 -20.72 -23.85 4.63
CA GLU A 214 -20.32 -22.48 4.37
C GLU A 214 -21.51 -21.51 4.51
N LYS A 215 -21.22 -20.26 4.87
CA LYS A 215 -22.25 -19.20 4.95
C LYS A 215 -21.96 -18.12 3.90
N PRO A 216 -22.95 -17.65 3.12
CA PRO A 216 -22.76 -16.50 2.25
C PRO A 216 -22.31 -15.27 3.03
N LEU A 217 -21.32 -14.54 2.51
CA LEU A 217 -20.98 -13.22 3.04
C LEU A 217 -22.07 -12.25 2.59
N GLN A 218 -22.63 -11.50 3.53
CA GLN A 218 -23.67 -10.52 3.30
C GLN A 218 -23.03 -9.13 3.21
N ARG A 219 -23.58 -8.29 2.33
CA ARG A 219 -23.25 -6.87 2.33
C ARG A 219 -23.98 -6.23 3.51
N ILE A 220 -23.21 -5.65 4.42
CA ILE A 220 -23.72 -4.95 5.61
C ILE A 220 -23.39 -3.48 5.42
N ASP A 221 -24.42 -2.65 5.47
CA ASP A 221 -24.29 -1.21 5.36
C ASP A 221 -24.13 -0.63 6.76
N ARG A 222 -22.89 -0.25 7.09
CA ARG A 222 -22.53 0.38 8.35
C ARG A 222 -21.42 1.39 8.13
N ILE A 223 -21.42 2.43 8.95
CA ILE A 223 -20.44 3.51 8.87
C ILE A 223 -19.14 3.07 9.57
N PHE A 224 -18.03 3.06 8.83
CA PHE A 224 -16.68 2.80 9.33
C PHE A 224 -15.88 4.09 9.35
N HIS A 225 -15.48 4.53 10.55
CA HIS A 225 -14.72 5.76 10.73
C HIS A 225 -13.22 5.49 10.62
N THR A 226 -12.57 6.11 9.64
CA THR A 226 -11.12 6.01 9.41
C THR A 226 -10.39 7.31 9.79
N VAL A 227 -10.82 7.97 10.88
CA VAL A 227 -10.31 9.29 11.31
C VAL A 227 -8.83 9.24 11.68
N THR A 228 -8.02 10.19 11.19
CA THR A 228 -6.58 10.32 11.52
C THR A 228 -6.34 10.84 12.95
N THR A 229 -5.08 10.96 13.36
CA THR A 229 -4.67 11.34 14.72
C THR A 229 -5.03 12.79 15.05
N THR A 230 -4.75 13.74 14.16
CA THR A 230 -5.01 15.18 14.39
C THR A 230 -6.49 15.54 14.37
N ASP A 231 -7.31 14.85 13.59
CA ASP A 231 -8.76 15.06 13.55
C ASP A 231 -9.49 14.46 14.76
N ASP A 232 -8.86 13.54 15.47
CA ASP A 232 -9.44 12.90 16.64
C ASP A 232 -9.64 13.91 17.79
N PRO A 233 -10.89 14.15 18.23
CA PRO A 233 -11.17 15.14 19.26
C PRO A 233 -10.68 14.71 20.65
N ILE A 234 -10.59 13.41 20.93
CA ILE A 234 -10.07 12.90 22.19
C ILE A 234 -8.55 13.05 22.21
N ILE A 235 -7.84 12.75 21.12
CA ILE A 235 -6.39 12.99 21.03
C ILE A 235 -6.08 14.48 21.19
N ARG A 236 -6.82 15.37 20.53
CA ARG A 236 -6.66 16.84 20.70
C ARG A 236 -6.90 17.31 22.14
N LYS A 237 -7.77 16.64 22.90
CA LYS A 237 -8.00 16.91 24.32
C LYS A 237 -6.85 16.37 25.17
N LEU A 238 -6.44 15.12 24.94
CA LEU A 238 -5.35 14.47 25.65
C LEU A 238 -4.01 15.18 25.42
N SER A 239 -3.80 15.72 24.21
CA SER A 239 -2.55 16.39 23.87
C SER A 239 -2.26 17.64 24.69
N LYS A 240 -3.25 18.20 25.39
CA LYS A 240 -3.05 19.33 26.30
C LYS A 240 -2.46 18.92 27.65
N ASN A 241 -2.67 17.68 28.08
CA ASN A 241 -2.44 17.24 29.45
C ASN A 241 -1.53 16.00 29.59
N GLU A 242 -1.53 15.10 28.60
CA GLU A 242 -0.86 13.79 28.68
C GLU A 242 -0.12 13.45 27.39
N GLY A 243 1.05 12.83 27.54
CA GLY A 243 1.84 12.32 26.42
C GLY A 243 2.69 13.36 25.71
N ASN A 244 3.54 12.88 24.81
CA ASN A 244 4.26 13.69 23.84
C ASN A 244 4.37 13.04 22.46
N VAL A 245 3.86 11.83 22.29
CA VAL A 245 3.74 11.18 20.98
C VAL A 245 2.32 10.67 20.82
N TYR A 246 1.67 11.01 19.71
CA TYR A 246 0.28 10.65 19.44
C TYR A 246 0.17 9.91 18.11
N ALA A 247 -0.60 8.82 18.09
CA ALA A 247 -0.84 8.03 16.88
C ALA A 247 -2.13 7.20 16.98
N THR A 248 -2.53 6.57 15.87
CA THR A 248 -3.50 5.47 15.85
C THR A 248 -2.78 4.12 15.75
N ASP A 249 -3.44 3.05 16.18
CA ASP A 249 -2.93 1.69 16.08
C ASP A 249 -2.60 1.25 14.63
N ALA A 250 -3.36 1.69 13.63
CA ALA A 250 -3.08 1.43 12.21
C ALA A 250 -1.74 2.05 11.75
N ILE A 251 -1.47 3.28 12.19
CA ILE A 251 -0.21 4.00 11.91
C ILE A 251 0.94 3.31 12.64
N LEU A 252 0.78 3.03 13.93
CA LEU A 252 1.80 2.34 14.73
C LEU A 252 2.10 0.94 14.20
N ALA A 253 1.08 0.17 13.83
CA ALA A 253 1.25 -1.16 13.26
C ALA A 253 2.05 -1.14 11.95
N THR A 254 1.86 -0.10 11.13
CA THR A 254 2.61 0.10 9.88
C THR A 254 4.08 0.41 10.16
N LEU A 255 4.38 1.29 11.12
CA LEU A 255 5.76 1.58 11.54
C LEU A 255 6.45 0.37 12.17
N MET A 256 5.78 -0.29 13.13
CA MET A 256 6.30 -1.46 13.85
C MET A 256 6.58 -2.66 12.93
N CYS A 257 5.79 -2.82 11.87
CA CYS A 257 5.91 -3.93 10.93
C CYS A 257 6.61 -3.55 9.60
N CYS A 258 7.26 -2.38 9.53
CA CYS A 258 7.80 -1.83 8.29
C CYS A 258 8.72 -2.80 7.52
N THR A 259 9.50 -3.62 8.24
CA THR A 259 10.48 -4.57 7.69
C THR A 259 9.84 -5.73 6.91
N ARG A 260 8.52 -5.91 7.01
CA ARG A 260 7.74 -6.91 6.25
C ARG A 260 7.04 -6.32 5.04
N SER A 261 6.99 -5.00 4.90
CA SER A 261 6.29 -4.33 3.81
C SER A 261 7.03 -4.53 2.48
N ASN A 262 6.29 -4.72 1.40
CA ASN A 262 6.78 -4.77 0.02
C ASN A 262 6.22 -3.62 -0.83
N TYR A 263 4.95 -3.24 -0.65
CA TYR A 263 4.38 -2.05 -1.28
C TYR A 263 4.77 -0.77 -0.56
N SER A 264 4.82 0.35 -1.29
CA SER A 264 5.10 1.68 -0.75
C SER A 264 3.95 2.15 0.12
N TRP A 265 4.30 2.86 1.18
CA TRP A 265 3.39 3.55 2.10
C TRP A 265 4.11 4.77 2.64
N ASP A 266 3.35 5.75 3.10
CA ASP A 266 3.86 6.97 3.71
C ASP A 266 3.01 7.38 4.92
N ILE A 267 3.65 8.04 5.88
CA ILE A 267 3.06 8.55 7.12
C ILE A 267 3.59 9.97 7.32
N VAL A 268 2.69 10.91 7.58
CA VAL A 268 3.01 12.30 7.89
C VAL A 268 3.33 12.39 9.39
N ILE A 269 4.35 13.16 9.73
CA ILE A 269 4.73 13.40 11.12
C ILE A 269 4.78 14.91 11.32
N GLU A 270 3.92 15.43 12.18
CA GLU A 270 3.93 16.84 12.55
C GLU A 270 4.57 17.01 13.92
N LYS A 271 5.61 17.86 13.98
CA LYS A 271 6.29 18.20 15.22
C LYS A 271 5.93 19.62 15.66
N ILE A 272 5.35 19.73 16.84
CA ILE A 272 4.96 21.00 17.47
C ILE A 272 5.54 21.04 18.88
N GLY A 273 6.58 21.85 19.08
CA GLY A 273 7.31 21.91 20.34
C GLY A 273 7.95 20.57 20.70
N ASP A 274 7.55 20.02 21.85
CA ASP A 274 7.98 18.72 22.36
C ASP A 274 7.05 17.56 21.98
N LYS A 275 6.07 17.80 21.10
CA LYS A 275 5.04 16.82 20.71
C LYS A 275 5.20 16.36 19.27
N LEU A 276 4.94 15.07 19.05
CA LEU A 276 4.86 14.45 17.74
C LEU A 276 3.46 13.89 17.49
N PHE A 277 2.88 14.23 16.33
CA PHE A 277 1.65 13.66 15.83
C PHE A 277 1.98 12.84 14.59
N PHE A 278 1.70 11.53 14.64
CA PHE A 278 1.82 10.67 13.47
C PHE A 278 0.45 10.56 12.79
N ASP A 279 0.36 11.03 11.56
CA ASP A 279 -0.87 11.09 10.78
C ASP A 279 -0.76 10.31 9.47
N LYS A 280 -1.92 9.92 8.95
CA LYS A 280 -2.06 9.42 7.59
C LYS A 280 -2.71 10.50 6.72
N ARG A 281 -2.55 10.39 5.40
CA ARG A 281 -3.22 11.26 4.43
C ARG A 281 -4.60 10.70 4.10
N ASP A 282 -5.63 11.52 4.16
CA ASP A 282 -7.03 11.08 4.02
C ASP A 282 -7.41 10.61 2.60
N ASN A 283 -6.67 11.06 1.58
CA ASN A 283 -6.93 10.72 0.17
C ASN A 283 -6.03 9.59 -0.38
N THR A 284 -5.65 8.64 0.47
CA THR A 284 -4.71 7.57 0.09
C THR A 284 -5.25 6.16 0.27
N GLU A 285 -4.55 5.19 -0.32
CA GLU A 285 -4.84 3.76 -0.15
C GLU A 285 -4.34 3.19 1.20
N PHE A 286 -4.01 4.03 2.20
CA PHE A 286 -3.41 3.59 3.46
C PHE A 286 -4.27 2.57 4.21
N ASP A 287 -5.59 2.76 4.20
CA ASP A 287 -6.55 1.88 4.86
C ASP A 287 -6.87 0.61 4.05
N LEU A 288 -6.43 0.54 2.78
CA LEU A 288 -6.69 -0.62 1.94
C LEU A 288 -5.81 -1.81 2.37
N LEU A 289 -6.44 -2.98 2.46
CA LEU A 289 -5.76 -4.22 2.81
C LEU A 289 -5.04 -4.82 1.60
N THR A 290 -3.72 -4.89 1.65
CA THR A 290 -2.92 -5.52 0.60
C THR A 290 -3.23 -7.02 0.45
N VAL A 291 -3.12 -7.56 -0.77
CA VAL A 291 -3.40 -8.96 -1.09
C VAL A 291 -2.21 -9.57 -1.82
N ASN A 292 -1.69 -10.67 -1.29
CA ASN A 292 -0.52 -11.38 -1.82
C ASN A 292 0.73 -10.47 -1.97
N GLU A 293 0.86 -9.44 -1.12
CA GLU A 293 1.96 -8.46 -1.16
C GLU A 293 3.35 -9.10 -1.06
N THR A 294 3.49 -10.13 -0.22
CA THR A 294 4.77 -10.78 0.10
C THR A 294 4.89 -12.16 -0.55
N SER A 295 4.06 -12.47 -1.55
CA SER A 295 4.24 -13.67 -2.36
C SER A 295 5.54 -13.58 -3.19
N VAL A 296 5.98 -14.73 -3.72
CA VAL A 296 7.15 -14.78 -4.61
C VAL A 296 6.89 -13.94 -5.88
N GLU A 297 5.66 -14.03 -6.39
CA GLU A 297 5.17 -13.25 -7.51
C GLU A 297 3.89 -12.52 -7.05
N PRO A 298 4.00 -11.26 -6.63
CA PRO A 298 2.84 -10.43 -6.28
C PRO A 298 1.94 -10.20 -7.50
N PRO A 299 0.63 -9.97 -7.31
CA PRO A 299 -0.27 -9.64 -8.42
C PRO A 299 0.26 -8.44 -9.22
N CYS A 300 0.28 -8.55 -10.54
CA CYS A 300 0.83 -7.52 -11.44
C CYS A 300 -0.07 -7.22 -12.64
N ASP A 301 -1.32 -7.69 -12.57
CA ASP A 301 -2.36 -7.45 -13.56
C ASP A 301 -2.67 -5.96 -13.71
N ASP A 302 -3.05 -5.56 -14.92
CA ASP A 302 -3.38 -4.17 -15.23
C ASP A 302 -4.66 -3.72 -14.52
N SER A 303 -4.86 -2.41 -14.35
CA SER A 303 -5.95 -1.82 -13.54
C SER A 303 -7.36 -2.24 -13.93
N THR A 304 -7.58 -2.63 -15.19
CA THR A 304 -8.88 -3.12 -15.69
C THR A 304 -9.18 -4.58 -15.31
N SER A 305 -8.17 -5.33 -14.87
CA SER A 305 -8.34 -6.70 -14.37
C SER A 305 -9.00 -6.69 -13.00
N LEU A 306 -9.93 -7.62 -12.78
CA LEU A 306 -10.49 -7.86 -11.44
C LEU A 306 -9.44 -8.30 -10.40
N ASN A 307 -8.27 -8.77 -10.86
CA ASN A 307 -7.18 -9.24 -10.01
C ASN A 307 -6.00 -8.25 -9.99
N SER A 308 -6.20 -7.00 -10.42
CA SER A 308 -5.22 -5.93 -10.21
C SER A 308 -4.98 -5.72 -8.70
N PRO A 309 -3.77 -5.31 -8.27
CA PRO A 309 -3.48 -5.08 -6.85
C PRO A 309 -4.49 -4.17 -6.15
N ARG A 310 -4.89 -3.07 -6.82
CA ARG A 310 -5.87 -2.11 -6.30
C ARG A 310 -7.26 -2.73 -6.16
N ASN A 311 -7.75 -3.44 -7.18
CA ASN A 311 -9.08 -4.06 -7.12
C ASN A 311 -9.15 -5.18 -6.07
N LEU A 312 -8.07 -5.96 -5.92
CA LEU A 312 -7.97 -6.95 -4.86
C LEU A 312 -7.94 -6.30 -3.47
N ALA A 313 -7.27 -5.15 -3.31
CA ALA A 313 -7.22 -4.44 -2.05
C ALA A 313 -8.59 -3.84 -1.67
N LEU A 314 -9.31 -3.25 -2.63
CA LEU A 314 -10.69 -2.79 -2.45
C LEU A 314 -11.61 -3.95 -2.04
N GLU A 315 -11.54 -5.08 -2.75
CA GLU A 315 -12.32 -6.27 -2.43
C GLU A 315 -11.98 -6.82 -1.04
N ALA A 316 -10.69 -6.94 -0.68
CA ALA A 316 -10.28 -7.45 0.62
C ALA A 316 -10.76 -6.55 1.77
N THR A 317 -10.72 -5.23 1.58
CA THR A 317 -11.20 -4.24 2.55
C THR A 317 -12.72 -4.34 2.71
N PHE A 318 -13.45 -4.44 1.59
CA PHE A 318 -14.90 -4.70 1.60
C PHE A 318 -15.25 -6.01 2.32
N ILE A 319 -14.53 -7.10 2.04
CA ILE A 319 -14.72 -8.39 2.73
C ILE A 319 -14.49 -8.23 4.23
N ASN A 320 -13.42 -7.53 4.63
CA ASN A 320 -13.08 -7.34 6.03
C ASN A 320 -14.13 -6.54 6.79
N HIS A 321 -14.62 -5.44 6.21
CA HIS A 321 -15.72 -4.64 6.76
C HIS A 321 -16.98 -5.50 6.96
N ASN A 322 -17.45 -6.17 5.92
CA ASN A 322 -18.65 -7.01 6.01
C ASN A 322 -18.50 -8.15 7.01
N PHE A 323 -17.38 -8.88 6.96
CA PHE A 323 -17.13 -10.00 7.87
C PHE A 323 -17.10 -9.55 9.33
N SER A 324 -16.46 -8.42 9.63
CA SER A 324 -16.34 -7.90 11.00
C SER A 324 -17.70 -7.68 11.67
N GLN A 325 -18.71 -7.29 10.90
CA GLN A 325 -20.06 -7.02 11.38
C GLN A 325 -20.98 -8.24 11.29
N GLN A 326 -20.82 -9.07 10.25
CA GLN A 326 -21.71 -10.21 10.00
C GLN A 326 -21.62 -11.30 11.06
N VAL A 327 -20.45 -11.44 11.68
CA VAL A 327 -20.21 -12.45 12.73
C VAL A 327 -20.70 -12.01 14.12
N LEU A 328 -21.34 -10.86 14.21
CA LEU A 328 -21.88 -10.29 15.43
C LEU A 328 -23.39 -10.51 15.51
N LYS A 329 -23.91 -10.38 16.72
CA LYS A 329 -25.34 -10.46 16.99
C LYS A 329 -26.01 -9.11 16.82
N THR A 330 -26.37 -8.80 15.59
CA THR A 330 -27.11 -7.58 15.25
C THR A 330 -28.49 -7.56 15.92
N GLY A 331 -28.87 -6.41 16.49
CA GLY A 331 -30.17 -6.21 17.13
C GLY A 331 -30.27 -6.67 18.59
N GLU A 332 -29.19 -7.23 19.16
CA GLU A 332 -29.07 -7.46 20.61
C GLU A 332 -28.46 -6.24 21.32
N ALA A 333 -28.59 -6.19 22.65
CA ALA A 333 -28.00 -5.12 23.46
C ALA A 333 -26.47 -5.12 23.33
N ARG A 334 -25.89 -3.96 23.00
CA ARG A 334 -24.44 -3.76 22.92
C ARG A 334 -23.82 -3.59 24.30
N PHE A 335 -22.58 -4.02 24.45
CA PHE A 335 -21.71 -3.59 25.54
C PHE A 335 -21.32 -2.13 25.29
N LYS A 336 -21.58 -1.24 26.24
CA LYS A 336 -21.26 0.19 26.15
C LYS A 336 -20.12 0.52 27.11
N PHE A 337 -19.15 1.28 26.62
CA PHE A 337 -18.15 1.92 27.47
C PHE A 337 -18.74 3.18 28.12
N ASP A 338 -17.96 3.81 29.01
CA ASP A 338 -18.38 5.01 29.75
C ASP A 338 -18.68 6.18 28.82
N GLU A 339 -17.88 6.34 27.76
CA GLU A 339 -18.02 7.41 26.77
C GLU A 339 -18.60 6.87 25.45
N SER A 340 -19.40 7.68 24.75
CA SER A 340 -19.92 7.35 23.42
C SER A 340 -18.84 7.44 22.35
N ASN A 341 -19.11 6.88 21.17
CA ASN A 341 -18.19 7.01 20.03
C ASN A 341 -17.99 8.51 19.69
N PRO A 342 -16.74 9.02 19.69
CA PRO A 342 -16.46 10.46 19.54
C PRO A 342 -16.64 10.98 18.11
N PHE A 343 -16.86 10.10 17.13
CA PHE A 343 -16.94 10.46 15.71
C PHE A 343 -18.38 10.59 15.19
N ILE A 344 -19.37 10.30 16.04
CA ILE A 344 -20.78 10.34 15.66
C ILE A 344 -21.36 11.71 16.01
N THR A 345 -21.85 12.43 15.01
CA THR A 345 -22.47 13.76 15.15
C THR A 345 -24.00 13.72 15.20
N SER A 346 -24.64 12.71 14.59
CA SER A 346 -26.09 12.47 14.72
C SER A 346 -26.36 11.12 15.39
N PRO A 347 -27.24 11.06 16.41
CA PRO A 347 -27.55 9.83 17.13
C PRO A 347 -28.58 8.98 16.38
N GLU A 348 -28.50 8.87 15.05
CA GLU A 348 -29.31 7.88 14.34
C GLU A 348 -28.84 6.48 14.75
N GLU A 349 -29.47 5.96 15.80
CA GLU A 349 -29.11 4.71 16.45
C GLU A 349 -29.21 3.55 15.43
N GLY A 350 -28.07 2.93 15.11
CA GLY A 350 -28.05 1.62 14.46
C GLY A 350 -27.28 1.52 13.15
N GLU A 351 -26.81 2.63 12.59
CA GLU A 351 -25.99 2.61 11.37
C GLU A 351 -24.48 2.48 11.65
N GLU A 352 -24.02 2.69 12.88
CA GLU A 352 -22.61 2.58 13.19
C GLU A 352 -22.11 1.13 13.28
N ALA A 353 -20.89 0.91 12.75
CA ALA A 353 -20.14 -0.32 12.97
C ALA A 353 -19.93 -0.57 14.47
N SER A 354 -20.00 -1.83 14.87
CA SER A 354 -19.54 -2.26 16.19
C SER A 354 -18.04 -2.00 16.29
N VAL A 355 -17.68 -0.99 17.07
CA VAL A 355 -16.29 -0.61 17.34
C VAL A 355 -16.22 0.14 18.67
N ALA A 356 -15.15 -0.10 19.41
CA ALA A 356 -14.79 0.70 20.57
C ALA A 356 -13.33 1.12 20.49
N TYR A 357 -13.07 2.34 20.95
CA TYR A 357 -11.75 2.92 20.96
C TYR A 357 -11.24 3.00 22.40
N ARG A 358 -10.02 2.48 22.62
CA ARG A 358 -9.26 2.65 23.85
C ARG A 358 -8.07 3.56 23.59
N TYR A 359 -8.00 4.66 24.33
CA TYR A 359 -6.85 5.54 24.35
C TYR A 359 -5.94 5.08 25.47
N ARG A 360 -4.76 4.59 25.10
CA ARG A 360 -3.83 3.97 26.05
C ARG A 360 -2.50 4.69 26.03
N LYS A 361 -1.79 4.70 27.15
CA LYS A 361 -0.43 5.25 27.24
C LYS A 361 0.62 4.20 27.55
N TRP A 362 1.79 4.41 26.97
CA TRP A 362 3.01 3.65 27.22
C TRP A 362 4.15 4.62 27.57
N ASP A 363 4.87 4.28 28.63
CA ASP A 363 6.17 4.86 28.93
C ASP A 363 7.23 4.09 28.14
N LEU A 364 7.89 4.77 27.20
CA LEU A 364 8.92 4.20 26.34
C LEU A 364 10.33 4.55 26.82
N ASP A 365 10.50 4.98 28.07
CA ASP A 365 11.74 5.52 28.68
C ASP A 365 12.23 6.84 28.06
N ASN A 366 13.22 7.47 28.71
CA ASN A 366 13.82 8.77 28.35
C ASN A 366 12.79 9.90 28.14
N GLY A 367 11.69 9.87 28.90
CA GLY A 367 10.66 10.90 28.83
C GLY A 367 9.77 10.83 27.58
N VAL A 368 9.80 9.73 26.83
CA VAL A 368 8.87 9.50 25.71
C VAL A 368 7.62 8.78 26.25
N VAL A 369 6.48 9.46 26.17
CA VAL A 369 5.17 8.94 26.57
C VAL A 369 4.27 8.90 25.33
N LEU A 370 4.08 7.68 24.83
CA LEU A 370 3.21 7.40 23.69
C LEU A 370 1.77 7.31 24.15
N VAL A 371 0.87 8.04 23.50
CA VAL A 371 -0.58 7.90 23.61
C VAL A 371 -1.10 7.44 22.26
N ALA A 372 -1.82 6.31 22.23
CA ALA A 372 -2.39 5.79 21.00
C ALA A 372 -3.86 5.43 21.13
N ARG A 373 -4.63 5.68 20.06
CA ARG A 373 -5.97 5.14 19.90
C ARG A 373 -5.88 3.71 19.36
N CYS A 374 -6.43 2.76 20.11
CA CYS A 374 -6.53 1.35 19.73
C CYS A 374 -7.99 0.94 19.59
N GLU A 375 -8.26 -0.09 18.79
CA GLU A 375 -9.63 -0.57 18.52
C GLU A 375 -9.93 -2.00 19.01
N HIS A 376 -11.18 -2.21 19.42
CA HIS A 376 -11.78 -3.54 19.51
C HIS A 376 -13.01 -3.62 18.60
N ASP A 377 -13.26 -4.79 18.04
CA ASP A 377 -14.35 -5.03 17.09
C ASP A 377 -15.59 -5.64 17.77
N ALA A 378 -15.40 -6.44 18.83
CA ALA A 378 -16.50 -7.13 19.52
C ALA A 378 -16.17 -7.57 20.94
N VAL A 379 -17.19 -8.06 21.65
CA VAL A 379 -17.06 -8.74 22.95
C VAL A 379 -17.61 -10.16 22.93
N LEU A 380 -17.11 -11.00 23.83
CA LEU A 380 -17.57 -12.38 24.03
C LEU A 380 -17.74 -12.70 25.51
N ASN A 381 -18.92 -13.21 25.88
CA ASN A 381 -19.12 -13.79 27.21
C ASN A 381 -18.50 -15.18 27.28
N THR A 382 -17.57 -15.34 28.21
CA THR A 382 -17.03 -16.65 28.59
C THR A 382 -18.07 -17.44 29.39
N PRO A 383 -17.97 -18.78 29.46
CA PRO A 383 -18.83 -19.59 30.32
C PRO A 383 -18.71 -19.24 31.82
N SER A 384 -17.60 -18.64 32.25
CA SER A 384 -17.39 -18.17 33.63
C SER A 384 -18.10 -16.84 33.93
N GLY A 385 -18.60 -16.14 32.91
CA GLY A 385 -19.23 -14.83 33.04
C GLY A 385 -18.28 -13.65 32.79
N ASP A 386 -16.99 -13.91 32.56
CA ASP A 386 -16.01 -12.88 32.21
C ASP A 386 -16.18 -12.42 30.76
N LEU A 387 -15.97 -11.13 30.52
CA LEU A 387 -15.96 -10.52 29.19
C LEU A 387 -14.58 -10.67 28.55
N GLN A 388 -14.56 -11.08 27.28
CA GLN A 388 -13.37 -11.07 26.43
C GLN A 388 -13.53 -10.08 25.29
N PHE A 389 -12.49 -9.27 25.04
CA PHE A 389 -12.42 -8.32 23.94
C PHE A 389 -11.77 -8.97 22.72
N LEU A 390 -12.34 -8.70 21.54
CA LEU A 390 -11.96 -9.35 20.30
C LEU A 390 -11.48 -8.33 19.26
N THR A 391 -10.41 -8.69 18.55
CA THR A 391 -10.08 -8.12 17.25
C THR A 391 -10.48 -9.12 16.17
N ILE A 392 -11.26 -8.69 15.17
CA ILE A 392 -11.86 -9.54 14.13
C ILE A 392 -11.36 -9.06 12.76
N LYS A 393 -10.64 -9.93 12.05
CA LYS A 393 -10.13 -9.64 10.69
C LYS A 393 -10.43 -10.79 9.73
N ALA A 394 -10.48 -10.53 8.43
CA ALA A 394 -10.83 -11.51 7.40
C ALA A 394 -9.68 -11.76 6.43
N LEU A 395 -9.26 -13.02 6.33
CA LEU A 395 -8.42 -13.50 5.23
C LEU A 395 -9.29 -13.76 4.00
N ASN A 396 -8.78 -13.43 2.82
CA ASN A 396 -9.49 -13.57 1.55
C ASN A 396 -8.76 -14.47 0.55
N GLU A 397 -9.48 -15.42 -0.07
CA GLU A 397 -9.04 -16.22 -1.21
C GLU A 397 -9.76 -15.74 -2.48
N TRP A 398 -8.98 -15.31 -3.49
CA TRP A 398 -9.48 -14.83 -4.77
C TRP A 398 -9.39 -15.92 -5.86
N ASP A 399 -8.18 -16.27 -6.30
CA ASP A 399 -7.91 -17.39 -7.21
C ASP A 399 -6.65 -18.14 -6.73
N SER A 400 -6.85 -19.33 -6.16
CA SER A 400 -5.77 -20.16 -5.61
C SER A 400 -4.79 -20.66 -6.66
N LYS A 401 -5.23 -20.82 -7.93
CA LYS A 401 -4.36 -21.29 -9.02
C LYS A 401 -3.46 -20.16 -9.51
N LEU A 402 -4.01 -18.97 -9.70
CA LEU A 402 -3.24 -17.80 -10.15
C LEU A 402 -2.31 -17.27 -9.05
N SER A 403 -2.75 -17.30 -7.80
CA SER A 403 -1.91 -16.88 -6.65
C SER A 403 -0.80 -17.87 -6.30
N GLY A 404 -0.77 -19.06 -6.93
CA GLY A 404 0.12 -20.17 -6.52
C GLY A 404 -0.15 -20.65 -5.09
N GLY A 405 -1.38 -20.48 -4.63
CA GLY A 405 -1.83 -20.79 -3.27
C GLY A 405 -2.41 -22.20 -3.13
N VAL A 406 -2.80 -22.51 -1.89
CA VAL A 406 -3.50 -23.75 -1.55
C VAL A 406 -5.00 -23.51 -1.65
N GLU A 407 -5.77 -24.39 -2.31
CA GLU A 407 -7.22 -24.25 -2.44
C GLU A 407 -7.95 -24.53 -1.11
N TRP A 408 -8.62 -23.51 -0.56
CA TRP A 408 -9.16 -23.57 0.80
C TRP A 408 -10.29 -24.59 0.95
N ARG A 409 -11.22 -24.67 -0.02
CA ARG A 409 -12.35 -25.61 0.04
C ARG A 409 -11.91 -27.07 0.17
N GLN A 410 -10.74 -27.43 -0.33
CA GLN A 410 -10.19 -28.78 -0.23
C GLN A 410 -9.32 -29.00 1.02
N LYS A 411 -8.73 -27.94 1.56
CA LYS A 411 -7.60 -28.03 2.50
C LYS A 411 -7.86 -27.43 3.87
N LEU A 412 -8.85 -26.57 4.04
CA LEU A 412 -9.07 -25.87 5.31
C LEU A 412 -9.47 -26.82 6.46
N ASP A 413 -10.24 -27.86 6.16
CA ASP A 413 -10.69 -28.86 7.15
C ASP A 413 -9.63 -29.93 7.45
N ILE A 414 -8.77 -30.25 6.49
CA ILE A 414 -7.81 -31.37 6.60
C ILE A 414 -6.39 -30.87 6.94
N GLN A 415 -6.00 -29.73 6.39
CA GLN A 415 -4.65 -29.18 6.43
C GLN A 415 -4.67 -27.68 6.79
N ARG A 416 -5.43 -27.34 7.83
CA ARG A 416 -5.61 -25.97 8.33
C ARG A 416 -4.29 -25.21 8.53
N GLY A 417 -3.29 -25.85 9.13
CA GLY A 417 -1.96 -25.27 9.33
C GLY A 417 -1.22 -24.97 8.03
N ALA A 418 -1.44 -25.75 6.96
CA ALA A 418 -0.83 -25.49 5.66
C ALA A 418 -1.46 -24.29 4.96
N VAL A 419 -2.78 -24.11 5.09
CA VAL A 419 -3.48 -22.91 4.60
C VAL A 419 -2.95 -21.67 5.31
N LEU A 420 -2.90 -21.69 6.65
CA LEU A 420 -2.36 -20.58 7.43
C LEU A 420 -0.90 -20.29 7.09
N ALA A 421 -0.05 -21.30 6.97
CA ALA A 421 1.35 -21.10 6.59
C ALA A 421 1.51 -20.47 5.20
N ASN A 422 0.65 -20.82 4.24
CA ASN A 422 0.63 -20.17 2.93
C ASN A 422 0.22 -18.70 3.03
N GLU A 423 -0.82 -18.40 3.83
CA GLU A 423 -1.26 -17.02 4.07
C GLU A 423 -0.21 -16.18 4.79
N LEU A 424 0.47 -16.75 5.78
CA LEU A 424 1.57 -16.08 6.49
C LEU A 424 2.73 -15.73 5.57
N ARG A 425 3.00 -16.56 4.55
CA ARG A 425 4.03 -16.28 3.55
C ARG A 425 3.61 -15.19 2.57
N ASN A 426 2.36 -15.25 2.07
CA ASN A 426 1.90 -14.35 1.00
C ASN A 426 1.39 -13.00 1.50
N ASN A 427 0.96 -12.91 2.76
CA ASN A 427 0.34 -11.73 3.37
C ASN A 427 1.08 -11.32 4.67
N ALA A 428 2.40 -11.49 4.72
CA ALA A 428 3.20 -11.39 5.94
C ALA A 428 3.10 -10.02 6.62
N CYS A 429 3.06 -8.92 5.84
CA CYS A 429 2.90 -7.56 6.36
C CYS A 429 1.50 -7.37 6.95
N LYS A 430 0.45 -7.70 6.19
CA LYS A 430 -0.96 -7.59 6.61
C LYS A 430 -1.23 -8.32 7.93
N LEU A 431 -0.84 -9.59 8.04
CA LEU A 431 -1.06 -10.37 9.27
C LEU A 431 -0.24 -9.84 10.46
N ALA A 432 0.98 -9.34 10.21
CA ALA A 432 1.77 -8.72 11.26
C ALA A 432 1.10 -7.43 11.79
N LYS A 433 0.62 -6.56 10.90
CA LYS A 433 -0.09 -5.33 11.30
C LYS A 433 -1.31 -5.63 12.17
N TRP A 434 -2.16 -6.57 11.76
CA TRP A 434 -3.33 -6.99 12.55
C TRP A 434 -2.95 -7.56 13.91
N THR A 435 -1.86 -8.31 13.98
CA THR A 435 -1.37 -8.88 15.24
C THR A 435 -0.88 -7.78 16.18
N VAL A 436 -0.16 -6.77 15.66
CA VAL A 436 0.26 -5.60 16.43
C VAL A 436 -0.94 -4.80 16.91
N GLN A 437 -1.93 -4.53 16.06
CA GLN A 437 -3.18 -3.85 16.46
C GLN A 437 -3.85 -4.56 17.64
N ALA A 438 -4.02 -5.88 17.56
CA ALA A 438 -4.62 -6.67 18.64
C ALA A 438 -3.79 -6.65 19.94
N ILE A 439 -2.45 -6.62 19.85
CA ILE A 439 -1.56 -6.51 21.01
C ILE A 439 -1.65 -5.12 21.64
N LEU A 440 -1.60 -4.05 20.84
CA LEU A 440 -1.70 -2.67 21.31
C LEU A 440 -3.07 -2.41 21.97
N ALA A 441 -4.14 -2.92 21.36
CA ALA A 441 -5.49 -2.85 21.93
C ALA A 441 -5.65 -3.65 23.22
N GLY A 442 -4.78 -4.64 23.49
CA GLY A 442 -4.94 -5.55 24.61
C GLY A 442 -6.11 -6.51 24.43
N SER A 443 -6.38 -6.92 23.18
CA SER A 443 -7.44 -7.88 22.89
C SER A 443 -7.10 -9.26 23.47
N ASP A 444 -8.09 -9.91 24.09
CA ASP A 444 -7.92 -11.26 24.63
C ASP A 444 -7.73 -12.28 23.50
N GLN A 445 -8.45 -12.09 22.39
CA GLN A 445 -8.34 -12.92 21.21
C GLN A 445 -8.36 -12.11 19.92
N ILE A 446 -7.60 -12.60 18.94
CA ILE A 446 -7.76 -12.22 17.53
C ILE A 446 -8.48 -13.36 16.81
N LYS A 447 -9.57 -13.03 16.09
CA LYS A 447 -10.36 -13.96 15.28
C LYS A 447 -10.16 -13.68 13.80
N PHE A 448 -9.87 -14.75 13.05
CA PHE A 448 -9.73 -14.72 11.60
C PHE A 448 -10.89 -15.42 10.90
N GLY A 449 -11.53 -14.73 9.96
CA GLY A 449 -12.43 -15.33 8.98
C GLY A 449 -11.69 -15.84 7.75
N TYR A 450 -12.09 -16.99 7.22
CA TYR A 450 -11.63 -17.48 5.92
C TYR A 450 -12.75 -17.26 4.91
N VAL A 451 -12.62 -16.21 4.10
CA VAL A 451 -13.60 -15.83 3.08
C VAL A 451 -13.05 -16.10 1.69
N SER A 452 -13.82 -16.76 0.83
CA SER A 452 -13.42 -17.06 -0.55
C SER A 452 -14.49 -16.56 -1.52
N ARG A 453 -14.10 -16.16 -2.74
CA ARG A 453 -15.06 -15.92 -3.82
C ARG A 453 -15.90 -17.18 -4.07
N VAL A 454 -17.17 -17.01 -4.47
CA VAL A 454 -18.00 -18.15 -4.90
C VAL A 454 -17.47 -18.74 -6.20
N HIS A 455 -17.09 -17.88 -7.14
CA HIS A 455 -16.46 -18.27 -8.39
C HIS A 455 -15.21 -17.39 -8.61
N VAL A 456 -14.07 -17.99 -8.98
CA VAL A 456 -12.77 -17.29 -9.04
C VAL A 456 -12.74 -16.06 -9.97
N ARG A 457 -13.65 -16.03 -10.96
CA ARG A 457 -13.80 -14.93 -11.94
C ARG A 457 -14.87 -13.89 -11.56
N ASP A 458 -15.48 -14.02 -10.38
CA ASP A 458 -16.54 -13.13 -9.91
C ASP A 458 -16.20 -12.62 -8.51
N SER A 459 -15.86 -11.33 -8.41
CA SER A 459 -15.55 -10.64 -7.16
C SER A 459 -16.77 -10.08 -6.44
N SER A 460 -17.99 -10.30 -6.96
CA SER A 460 -19.23 -9.74 -6.38
C SER A 460 -19.83 -10.60 -5.27
N LYS A 461 -19.45 -11.89 -5.18
CA LYS A 461 -20.04 -12.86 -4.25
C LYS A 461 -18.98 -13.65 -3.52
N HIS A 462 -19.13 -13.72 -2.20
CA HIS A 462 -18.20 -14.41 -1.31
C HIS A 462 -18.93 -15.34 -0.34
N VAL A 463 -18.19 -16.31 0.18
CA VAL A 463 -18.64 -17.26 1.21
C VAL A 463 -17.60 -17.38 2.30
N ILE A 464 -18.09 -17.49 3.53
CA ILE A 464 -17.32 -17.77 4.74
C ILE A 464 -17.14 -19.28 4.84
N LEU A 465 -15.90 -19.74 4.75
CA LEU A 465 -15.51 -21.15 4.82
C LEU A 465 -15.19 -21.62 6.23
N GLY A 466 -14.94 -20.70 7.16
CA GLY A 466 -14.71 -20.99 8.57
C GLY A 466 -14.05 -19.85 9.32
N THR A 467 -13.92 -20.01 10.63
CA THR A 467 -13.23 -19.07 11.52
C THR A 467 -12.12 -19.76 12.30
N GLN A 468 -11.14 -18.99 12.74
CA GLN A 468 -10.09 -19.42 13.67
C GLN A 468 -9.85 -18.35 14.71
N GLN A 469 -9.40 -18.73 15.89
CA GLN A 469 -9.11 -17.82 16.99
C GLN A 469 -7.72 -18.09 17.55
N TYR A 470 -7.03 -17.03 17.95
CA TYR A 470 -5.71 -17.09 18.56
C TYR A 470 -5.62 -16.06 19.68
N LYS A 471 -4.78 -16.31 20.68
CA LYS A 471 -4.32 -15.22 21.55
C LYS A 471 -3.27 -14.39 20.80
N PRO A 472 -3.32 -13.04 20.82
CA PRO A 472 -2.40 -12.23 20.02
C PRO A 472 -0.92 -12.49 20.30
N ALA A 473 -0.52 -12.67 21.57
CA ALA A 473 0.86 -12.97 21.94
C ALA A 473 1.35 -14.34 21.43
N GLU A 474 0.49 -15.36 21.48
CA GLU A 474 0.80 -16.70 20.94
C GLU A 474 0.91 -16.64 19.41
N PHE A 475 0.03 -15.90 18.75
CA PHE A 475 0.06 -15.72 17.30
C PHE A 475 1.29 -14.93 16.85
N ALA A 476 1.68 -13.85 17.56
CA ALA A 476 2.90 -13.11 17.29
C ALA A 476 4.14 -14.03 17.26
N THR A 477 4.21 -14.95 18.22
CA THR A 477 5.27 -15.97 18.27
C THR A 477 5.23 -16.89 17.05
N GLN A 478 4.05 -17.37 16.65
CA GLN A 478 3.88 -18.23 15.47
C GLN A 478 4.32 -17.53 14.17
N ILE A 479 4.05 -16.23 14.03
CA ILE A 479 4.39 -15.45 12.84
C ILE A 479 5.80 -14.81 12.93
N LYS A 480 6.59 -15.19 13.94
CA LYS A 480 7.94 -14.67 14.23
C LYS A 480 7.99 -13.14 14.35
N LEU A 481 6.95 -12.55 14.93
CA LEU A 481 6.89 -11.12 15.26
C LEU A 481 7.43 -10.91 16.66
N ASN A 482 8.51 -10.15 16.78
CA ASN A 482 9.10 -9.79 18.07
C ASN A 482 8.67 -8.37 18.46
N MET A 483 7.92 -8.25 19.56
CA MET A 483 7.46 -6.95 20.04
C MET A 483 8.60 -6.04 20.52
N ASP A 484 9.70 -6.59 21.04
CA ASP A 484 10.87 -5.78 21.42
C ASP A 484 11.48 -5.11 20.17
N ASN A 485 11.49 -5.81 19.03
CA ASN A 485 11.96 -5.24 17.77
C ASN A 485 10.98 -4.19 17.24
N ALA A 486 9.67 -4.48 17.29
CA ALA A 486 8.64 -3.52 16.89
C ALA A 486 8.75 -2.20 17.68
N TRP A 487 8.87 -2.28 19.01
CA TRP A 487 9.09 -1.12 19.86
C TRP A 487 10.43 -0.43 19.59
N GLY A 488 11.50 -1.19 19.35
CA GLY A 488 12.81 -0.65 18.98
C GLY A 488 12.79 0.16 17.68
N ILE A 489 12.05 -0.31 16.67
CA ILE A 489 11.86 0.42 15.41
C ILE A 489 11.10 1.73 15.66
N LEU A 490 9.97 1.67 16.35
CA LEU A 490 9.16 2.85 16.66
C LEU A 490 9.98 3.88 17.44
N ARG A 491 10.70 3.43 18.47
CA ARG A 491 11.53 4.29 19.32
C ARG A 491 12.65 4.97 18.54
N CYS A 492 13.31 4.26 17.64
CA CYS A 492 14.32 4.84 16.77
C CYS A 492 13.75 5.99 15.93
N ILE A 493 12.57 5.80 15.34
CA ILE A 493 11.91 6.83 14.52
C ILE A 493 11.54 8.05 15.37
N ILE A 494 10.96 7.83 16.57
CA ILE A 494 10.62 8.90 17.51
C ILE A 494 11.86 9.70 17.91
N ASP A 495 12.96 9.03 18.27
CA ASP A 495 14.20 9.68 18.70
C ASP A 495 14.84 10.53 17.58
N ILE A 496 14.68 10.13 16.31
CA ILE A 496 15.14 10.91 15.15
C ILE A 496 14.26 12.16 14.98
N CYS A 497 12.93 11.99 15.04
CA CYS A 497 11.98 13.08 14.84
C CYS A 497 12.04 14.11 15.98
N MET A 498 12.19 13.67 17.24
CA MET A 498 12.32 14.56 18.40
C MET A 498 13.54 15.49 18.34
N LYS A 499 14.59 15.10 17.61
CA LYS A 499 15.80 15.94 17.40
C LYS A 499 15.64 16.99 16.31
N GLN A 500 14.59 16.89 15.50
CA GLN A 500 14.34 17.83 14.42
C GLN A 500 13.69 19.11 14.95
N ARG A 501 13.70 20.15 14.11
CA ARG A 501 12.96 21.40 14.35
C ARG A 501 11.45 21.15 14.29
N ASP A 502 10.67 22.14 14.67
CA ASP A 502 9.22 22.08 14.47
C ASP A 502 8.91 22.21 12.97
N GLY A 503 7.87 21.52 12.52
CA GLY A 503 7.47 21.45 11.12
C GLY A 503 6.87 20.10 10.74
N LYS A 504 6.61 19.93 9.43
CA LYS A 504 6.09 18.67 8.87
C LYS A 504 7.19 17.79 8.29
N TYR A 505 7.04 16.50 8.50
CA TYR A 505 7.94 15.46 8.03
C TYR A 505 7.14 14.36 7.35
N LEU A 506 7.81 13.60 6.49
CA LEU A 506 7.22 12.42 5.86
C LEU A 506 8.16 11.24 5.99
N ILE A 507 7.67 10.15 6.60
CA ILE A 507 8.35 8.85 6.52
C ILE A 507 7.69 8.02 5.44
N MET A 508 8.49 7.53 4.49
CA MET A 508 7.99 6.69 3.41
C MET A 508 8.85 5.45 3.21
N LYS A 509 8.21 4.37 2.78
CA LYS A 509 8.91 3.18 2.30
C LYS A 509 9.18 3.29 0.80
N ASP A 510 10.42 3.00 0.41
CA ASP A 510 10.82 2.97 -1.00
C ASP A 510 10.11 1.83 -1.76
N PRO A 511 9.42 2.11 -2.88
CA PRO A 511 8.63 1.11 -3.60
C PRO A 511 9.45 -0.09 -4.12
N ASN A 512 10.74 0.11 -4.38
CA ASN A 512 11.59 -0.87 -5.07
C ASN A 512 12.80 -1.32 -4.23
N LYS A 513 13.12 -0.63 -3.13
CA LYS A 513 14.23 -0.96 -2.23
C LYS A 513 13.74 -1.30 -0.81
N PRO A 514 14.38 -2.24 -0.10
CA PRO A 514 14.01 -2.62 1.26
C PRO A 514 14.55 -1.61 2.30
N LEU A 515 14.08 -0.36 2.22
CA LEU A 515 14.45 0.73 3.12
C LEU A 515 13.28 1.71 3.30
N ILE A 516 13.33 2.46 4.39
CA ILE A 516 12.47 3.63 4.62
C ILE A 516 13.32 4.89 4.64
N ARG A 517 12.72 6.02 4.22
CA ARG A 517 13.34 7.34 4.23
C ARG A 517 12.48 8.32 5.00
N LEU A 518 13.13 9.18 5.77
CA LEU A 518 12.50 10.30 6.45
C LEU A 518 12.87 11.60 5.73
N TYR A 519 11.87 12.40 5.38
CA TYR A 519 11.99 13.67 4.68
C TYR A 519 11.52 14.83 5.55
N ASP A 520 12.25 15.95 5.50
CA ASP A 520 11.76 17.29 5.87
C ASP A 520 11.00 17.84 4.65
N ILE A 521 9.74 18.22 4.85
CA ILE A 521 8.84 18.67 3.79
C ILE A 521 8.29 20.06 4.13
N PRO A 522 8.02 20.93 3.13
CA PRO A 522 7.34 22.19 3.37
C PRO A 522 5.98 21.99 4.06
N ASP A 523 5.62 22.87 5.01
CA ASP A 523 4.39 22.74 5.80
C ASP A 523 3.12 22.68 4.92
N ASN A 524 3.13 23.35 3.77
CA ASN A 524 1.98 23.43 2.87
C ASN A 524 1.87 22.24 1.89
N THR A 525 2.74 21.23 1.99
CA THR A 525 2.86 20.15 0.97
C THR A 525 1.56 19.37 0.74
N PHE A 526 0.71 19.25 1.76
CA PHE A 526 -0.55 18.49 1.71
C PHE A 526 -1.79 19.33 2.04
N GLU A 527 -1.66 20.66 2.13
CA GLU A 527 -2.79 21.55 2.48
C GLU A 527 -3.65 21.86 1.25
N SER A 528 -3.07 21.91 0.05
CA SER A 528 -3.77 22.25 -1.20
C SER A 528 -4.67 21.15 -1.75
N GLU A 529 -4.57 19.90 -1.27
CA GLU A 529 -5.45 18.81 -1.73
C GLU A 529 -6.83 18.80 -1.03
N ASN A 530 -6.99 19.58 0.04
CA ASN A 530 -8.25 19.63 0.79
C ASN A 530 -9.23 20.71 0.29
N GLU A 531 -8.75 21.78 -0.37
CA GLU A 531 -9.62 22.86 -0.85
C GLU A 531 -10.38 22.49 -2.15
N ASP A 532 -9.78 21.66 -3.02
CA ASP A 532 -10.40 21.28 -4.30
C ASP A 532 -11.52 20.22 -4.16
N ALA A 533 -11.64 19.55 -3.00
CA ALA A 533 -12.63 18.50 -2.78
C ALA A 533 -13.99 19.02 -2.27
N GLU A 534 -14.03 20.22 -1.68
CA GLU A 534 -15.27 20.79 -1.14
C GLU A 534 -16.18 21.43 -2.21
N GLU A 535 -15.66 21.73 -3.41
CA GLU A 535 -16.45 22.38 -4.47
C GLU A 535 -17.28 21.39 -5.33
N GLU A 536 -16.93 20.10 -5.41
CA GLU A 536 -17.64 19.14 -6.28
C GLU A 536 -18.89 18.49 -5.63
N GLU A 537 -19.03 18.46 -4.30
CA GLU A 537 -20.18 17.83 -3.62
C GLU A 537 -21.42 18.76 -3.47
N GLY A 538 -21.29 20.06 -3.72
CA GLY A 538 -22.40 21.03 -3.60
C GLY A 538 -23.34 21.12 -4.81
N GLY A 539 -23.03 20.46 -5.93
CA GLY A 539 -23.67 20.73 -7.23
C GLY A 539 -24.77 19.77 -7.68
N LEU A 540 -25.04 18.67 -6.97
CA LEU A 540 -25.83 17.54 -7.49
C LEU A 540 -27.03 17.14 -6.62
N TYR A 541 -27.76 18.12 -6.10
CA TYR A 541 -29.11 17.91 -5.56
C TYR A 541 -30.01 19.13 -5.83
N LEU A 542 -30.37 19.36 -7.08
CA LEU A 542 -31.55 20.17 -7.47
C LEU A 542 -31.94 19.85 -8.93
N MET A 543 -32.57 18.69 -9.14
CA MET A 543 -33.73 18.50 -10.03
C MET A 543 -34.33 17.10 -9.89
#